data_AF-A0A7N0VKF5-F1
#
_entry.id   AF-A0A7N0VKF5-F1
#
_cell.length_a   1.000
_cell.length_b   1.000
_cell.length_c   1.000
_cell.angle_alpha   90.00
_cell.angle_beta   90.00
_cell.angle_gamma   90.00
#
_symmetry.space_group_name_H-M   'P 1'
#
loop_
_entity.id
_entity.type
_entity.pdbx_description
1 polymer ?
#
loop_
_entity_poly.entity_id
_entity_poly.type
_entity_poly.pdbx_seq_one_letter_code
_entity_poly.pdbx_strand_id
1 'polypeptide(L)'
;MHIQIRRVGRRNCAAEAARIRHFICDTQFNVVSMDTEYPGTVYSSADPKDRHPAAQYALMKSNVDELALIQVGLTLSDVSGNLATLDNTNQVVVWEFAISDFDPHVHKYVPESIDMLKSRGLNLEFHKQEGIHSHEFAQMMVYTGLVQVPSSDTRVQPDKEVRWITFHGAYDFGYLIKALTRRNLPEKLQNFTELVRSYFGRHVYDIKIISRYCYDEATGKILCGGLDEIASKLGTCRILGDRHQAGSDSLVTF
;
A
#
# COMPACT_ATOMS: atom_id res chain seq x y z
N MET A 1 -9.18 22.91 -0.82
CA MET A 1 -9.26 21.60 -0.15
C MET A 1 -8.08 21.50 0.79
N HIS A 2 -8.29 21.28 2.09
CA HIS A 2 -7.20 21.12 3.05
C HIS A 2 -6.93 19.63 3.24
N ILE A 3 -5.77 19.15 2.81
CA ILE A 3 -5.38 17.74 2.92
C ILE A 3 -4.39 17.59 4.06
N GLN A 4 -4.54 16.53 4.85
CA GLN A 4 -3.60 16.17 5.92
C GLN A 4 -3.16 14.72 5.75
N ILE A 5 -1.85 14.50 5.63
CA ILE A 5 -1.24 13.17 5.83
C ILE A 5 -1.06 12.97 7.34
N ARG A 6 -1.84 12.06 7.92
CA ARG A 6 -1.80 11.73 9.35
C ARG A 6 -0.84 10.56 9.56
N ARG A 7 0.25 10.84 10.27
CA ARG A 7 1.16 9.79 10.74
C ARG A 7 0.49 8.96 11.83
N VAL A 8 0.52 7.65 11.67
CA VAL A 8 -0.08 6.68 12.59
C VAL A 8 1.01 5.81 13.20
N GLY A 9 1.08 5.85 14.53
CA GLY A 9 1.93 4.98 15.36
C GLY A 9 1.08 4.31 16.46
N ARG A 10 1.71 3.61 17.40
CA ARG A 10 1.02 2.85 18.46
C ARG A 10 0.05 3.71 19.27
N ARG A 11 0.42 4.97 19.56
CA ARG A 11 -0.35 5.88 20.43
C ARG A 11 -1.70 6.29 19.84
N ASN A 12 -1.80 6.45 18.52
CA ASN A 12 -3.03 6.89 17.85
C ASN A 12 -3.66 5.82 16.94
N CYS A 13 -3.03 4.65 16.77
CA CYS A 13 -3.52 3.57 15.91
C CYS A 13 -4.99 3.22 16.15
N ALA A 14 -5.40 3.03 17.41
CA ALA A 14 -6.79 2.68 17.74
C ALA A 14 -7.79 3.77 17.33
N ALA A 15 -7.44 5.04 17.54
CA ALA A 15 -8.30 6.16 17.19
C ALA A 15 -8.43 6.32 15.66
N GLU A 16 -7.33 6.17 14.93
CA GLU A 16 -7.34 6.24 13.46
C GLU A 16 -8.04 5.01 12.84
N ALA A 17 -7.85 3.83 13.42
CA ALA A 17 -8.57 2.61 13.03
C ALA A 17 -10.09 2.77 13.17
N ALA A 18 -10.57 3.38 14.25
CA ALA A 18 -12.00 3.65 14.41
C ALA A 18 -12.54 4.58 13.31
N ARG A 19 -11.76 5.57 12.86
CA ARG A 19 -12.13 6.45 11.74
C ARG A 19 -12.17 5.71 10.42
N ILE A 20 -11.14 4.93 10.12
CA ILE A 20 -11.09 4.11 8.89
C ILE A 20 -12.28 3.13 8.88
N ARG A 21 -12.55 2.48 10.00
CA ARG A 21 -13.71 1.58 10.14
C ARG A 21 -15.01 2.30 9.82
N HIS A 22 -15.22 3.52 10.32
CA HIS A 22 -16.40 4.31 10.02
C HIS A 22 -16.53 4.58 8.51
N PHE A 23 -15.43 5.00 7.86
CA PHE A 23 -15.41 5.22 6.40
C PHE A 23 -15.75 3.98 5.59
N ILE A 24 -15.16 2.84 5.96
CA ILE A 24 -15.33 1.57 5.24
C ILE A 24 -16.72 0.96 5.50
N CYS A 25 -17.15 0.89 6.76
CA CYS A 25 -18.34 0.14 7.16
C CYS A 25 -19.63 0.96 7.12
N ASP A 26 -19.56 2.27 7.37
CA ASP A 26 -20.75 3.10 7.63
C ASP A 26 -21.04 4.11 6.51
N THR A 27 -20.02 4.59 5.77
CA THR A 27 -20.18 5.69 4.78
C THR A 27 -19.73 5.36 3.36
N GLN A 28 -19.40 4.11 3.04
CA GLN A 28 -19.09 3.61 1.68
C GLN A 28 -17.84 4.23 1.00
N PHE A 29 -16.85 4.66 1.77
CA PHE A 29 -15.53 5.07 1.25
C PHE A 29 -14.63 3.84 1.09
N ASN A 30 -15.09 2.89 0.27
CA ASN A 30 -14.48 1.56 0.11
C ASN A 30 -13.58 1.43 -1.13
N VAL A 31 -13.14 2.54 -1.73
CA VAL A 31 -12.02 2.54 -2.69
C VAL A 31 -10.77 2.96 -1.93
N VAL A 32 -9.76 2.09 -1.92
CA VAL A 32 -8.55 2.24 -1.12
C VAL A 32 -7.34 2.24 -2.04
N SER A 33 -6.73 3.40 -2.21
CA SER A 33 -5.42 3.53 -2.84
C SER A 33 -4.34 3.28 -1.80
N MET A 34 -3.34 2.47 -2.15
CA MET A 34 -2.27 2.12 -1.22
C MET A 34 -0.89 2.16 -1.88
N ASP A 35 0.11 2.34 -1.03
CA ASP A 35 1.53 2.25 -1.36
C ASP A 35 2.31 1.80 -0.10
N THR A 36 3.49 1.21 -0.26
CA THR A 36 4.35 0.81 0.86
C THR A 36 5.81 1.19 0.67
N GLU A 37 6.48 1.50 1.78
CA GLU A 37 7.94 1.68 1.78
C GLU A 37 8.63 0.53 2.50
N TYR A 38 9.75 0.09 1.94
CA TYR A 38 10.54 -1.04 2.40
C TYR A 38 12.02 -0.85 2.01
N PRO A 39 12.96 -1.60 2.61
CA PRO A 39 14.40 -1.31 2.53
C PRO A 39 15.06 -1.79 1.21
N GLY A 40 14.37 -1.61 0.08
CA GLY A 40 14.83 -2.00 -1.26
C GLY A 40 14.65 -3.48 -1.56
N THR A 41 15.52 -4.01 -2.43
CA THR A 41 15.55 -5.43 -2.81
C THR A 41 16.99 -5.95 -2.78
N VAL A 42 17.29 -6.84 -1.85
CA VAL A 42 18.64 -7.43 -1.66
C VAL A 42 18.93 -8.60 -2.60
N TYR A 43 17.88 -9.19 -3.17
CA TYR A 43 17.98 -10.19 -4.24
C TYR A 43 17.56 -9.56 -5.57
N SER A 44 18.25 -9.96 -6.64
CA SER A 44 17.99 -9.53 -8.03
C SER A 44 17.84 -10.75 -8.94
N SER A 45 17.18 -10.56 -10.09
CA SER A 45 17.09 -11.62 -11.10
C SER A 45 18.45 -11.85 -11.75
N ALA A 46 18.83 -13.12 -11.92
CA ALA A 46 19.99 -13.49 -12.74
C ALA A 46 19.80 -13.10 -14.22
N ASP A 47 18.56 -13.12 -14.71
CA ASP A 47 18.18 -12.59 -16.02
C ASP A 47 17.20 -11.41 -15.85
N PRO A 48 17.66 -10.16 -16.02
CA PRO A 48 16.81 -8.97 -15.95
C PRO A 48 15.71 -8.90 -17.02
N LYS A 49 15.80 -9.74 -18.07
CA LYS A 49 14.81 -9.82 -19.15
C LYS A 49 13.78 -10.91 -18.93
N ASP A 50 13.95 -11.76 -17.92
CA ASP A 50 12.93 -12.75 -17.59
C ASP A 50 11.65 -12.01 -17.17
N ARG A 51 10.56 -12.30 -17.89
CA ARG A 51 9.22 -11.75 -17.62
C ARG A 51 8.24 -12.84 -17.23
N HIS A 52 8.72 -14.06 -16.99
CA HIS A 52 7.88 -15.17 -16.61
C HIS A 52 7.26 -14.90 -15.22
N PRO A 53 5.91 -14.94 -15.08
CA PRO A 53 5.26 -14.55 -13.83
C PRO A 53 5.74 -15.32 -12.60
N ALA A 54 6.01 -16.62 -12.74
CA ALA A 54 6.52 -17.42 -11.63
C ALA A 54 7.94 -17.03 -11.19
N ALA A 55 8.80 -16.61 -12.12
CA ALA A 55 10.16 -16.17 -11.81
C ALA A 55 10.15 -14.79 -11.13
N GLN A 56 9.32 -13.86 -11.65
CA GLN A 56 9.08 -12.57 -11.03
C GLN A 56 8.51 -12.71 -9.61
N TYR A 57 7.58 -13.63 -9.42
CA TYR A 57 7.05 -13.96 -8.09
C TYR A 57 8.11 -14.54 -7.17
N ALA A 58 8.92 -15.50 -7.61
CA ALA A 58 9.97 -16.10 -6.80
C ALA A 58 11.00 -15.04 -6.33
N LEU A 59 11.34 -14.08 -7.19
CA LEU A 59 12.21 -12.96 -6.84
C LEU A 59 11.56 -12.04 -5.79
N MET A 60 10.29 -11.66 -6.01
CA MET A 60 9.51 -10.86 -5.07
C MET A 60 9.42 -11.56 -3.70
N LYS A 61 9.05 -12.84 -3.69
CA LYS A 61 9.00 -13.69 -2.49
C LYS A 61 10.31 -13.66 -1.72
N SER A 62 11.44 -13.89 -2.41
CA SER A 62 12.75 -13.93 -1.76
C SER A 62 13.08 -12.63 -1.05
N ASN A 63 12.76 -11.49 -1.67
CA ASN A 63 12.96 -10.18 -1.06
C ASN A 63 11.97 -9.91 0.08
N VAL A 64 10.68 -10.14 -0.13
CA VAL A 64 9.65 -9.89 0.88
C VAL A 64 9.83 -10.76 2.12
N ASP A 65 10.22 -12.03 1.97
CA ASP A 65 10.45 -12.93 3.10
C ASP A 65 11.65 -12.48 3.94
N GLU A 66 12.71 -11.96 3.30
CA GLU A 66 13.94 -11.51 3.96
C GLU A 66 13.83 -10.12 4.59
N LEU A 67 13.08 -9.21 3.97
CA LEU A 67 13.04 -7.80 4.36
C LEU A 67 11.82 -7.45 5.23
N ALA A 68 11.91 -6.31 5.91
CA ALA A 68 10.85 -5.79 6.78
C ALA A 68 10.15 -4.59 6.15
N LEU A 69 8.84 -4.50 6.33
CA LEU A 69 8.01 -3.36 5.93
C LEU A 69 8.32 -2.14 6.81
N ILE A 70 8.35 -0.93 6.23
CA ILE A 70 8.69 0.32 6.94
C ILE A 70 7.48 1.24 7.04
N GLN A 71 6.76 1.50 5.93
CA GLN A 71 5.56 2.35 5.92
C GLN A 71 4.43 1.72 5.10
N VAL A 72 3.20 2.06 5.45
CA VAL A 72 2.00 1.81 4.63
C VAL A 72 1.22 3.10 4.50
N GLY A 73 0.89 3.49 3.27
CA GLY A 73 0.05 4.63 2.96
C GLY A 73 -1.33 4.17 2.52
N LEU A 74 -2.37 4.80 3.05
CA LEU A 74 -3.75 4.55 2.64
C LEU A 74 -4.46 5.87 2.35
N THR A 75 -5.06 5.96 1.16
CA THR A 75 -5.99 7.02 0.76
C THR A 75 -7.34 6.39 0.47
N LEU A 76 -8.40 6.90 1.12
CA LEU A 76 -9.76 6.38 0.99
C LEU A 76 -10.62 7.33 0.16
N SER A 77 -11.40 6.77 -0.76
CA SER A 77 -12.42 7.47 -1.51
C SER A 77 -13.70 6.65 -1.64
N ASP A 78 -14.78 7.31 -2.04
CA ASP A 78 -15.95 6.63 -2.59
C ASP A 78 -15.72 6.24 -4.06
N VAL A 79 -16.72 5.57 -4.66
CA VAL A 79 -16.70 5.14 -6.07
C VAL A 79 -16.77 6.29 -7.09
N SER A 80 -17.13 7.50 -6.64
CA SER A 80 -17.16 8.72 -7.46
C SER A 80 -15.85 9.51 -7.36
N GLY A 81 -14.89 9.06 -6.56
CA GLY A 81 -13.62 9.76 -6.35
C GLY A 81 -13.71 10.90 -5.34
N ASN A 82 -14.70 10.91 -4.45
CA ASN A 82 -14.68 11.85 -3.33
C ASN A 82 -13.80 11.29 -2.22
N LEU A 83 -12.81 12.07 -1.76
CA LEU A 83 -11.89 11.67 -0.70
C LEU A 83 -12.54 11.71 0.68
N ALA A 84 -12.12 10.79 1.56
CA ALA A 84 -12.56 10.75 2.94
C ALA A 84 -12.21 12.07 3.68
N THR A 85 -13.23 12.73 4.23
CA THR A 85 -13.08 13.98 4.99
C THR A 85 -13.53 13.80 6.42
N LEU A 86 -12.83 14.42 7.38
CA LEU A 86 -13.28 14.42 8.77
C LEU A 86 -14.48 15.35 8.94
N ASP A 87 -15.54 14.80 9.52
CA ASP A 87 -16.75 15.55 9.84
C ASP A 87 -16.41 16.81 10.66
N ASN A 88 -17.05 17.92 10.29
CA ASN A 88 -16.93 19.26 10.88
C ASN A 88 -15.78 20.15 10.38
N THR A 89 -14.84 19.67 9.57
CA THR A 89 -13.70 20.50 9.09
C THR A 89 -13.49 20.49 7.58
N ASN A 90 -14.19 19.63 6.82
CA ASN A 90 -13.91 19.39 5.38
C ASN A 90 -12.42 19.10 5.09
N GLN A 91 -11.70 18.56 6.10
CA GLN A 91 -10.30 18.21 5.98
C GLN A 91 -10.19 16.80 5.41
N VAL A 92 -9.57 16.67 4.24
CA VAL A 92 -9.24 15.37 3.65
C VAL A 92 -8.13 14.72 4.47
N VAL A 93 -8.29 13.42 4.72
CA VAL A 93 -7.31 12.65 5.47
C VAL A 93 -6.72 11.54 4.63
N VAL A 94 -5.39 11.45 4.69
CA VAL A 94 -4.58 10.35 4.18
C VAL A 94 -3.83 9.76 5.36
N TRP A 95 -3.73 8.44 5.45
CA TRP A 95 -3.05 7.78 6.55
C TRP A 95 -1.67 7.28 6.12
N GLU A 96 -0.67 7.53 6.97
CA GLU A 96 0.67 6.99 6.81
C GLU A 96 1.06 6.25 8.09
N PHE A 97 1.05 4.92 8.02
CA PHE A 97 1.38 4.06 9.14
C PHE A 97 2.89 3.85 9.20
N ALA A 98 3.47 4.14 10.37
CA ALA A 98 4.85 3.78 10.66
C ALA A 98 4.89 2.35 11.21
N ILE A 99 5.67 1.47 10.57
CA ILE A 99 5.85 0.08 10.99
C ILE A 99 7.18 -0.07 11.74
N SER A 100 7.17 -0.80 12.85
CA SER A 100 8.32 -0.91 13.77
C SER A 100 9.25 -2.10 13.53
N ASP A 101 8.94 -2.96 12.56
CA ASP A 101 9.62 -4.25 12.37
C ASP A 101 11.06 -4.09 11.87
N PHE A 102 11.35 -2.99 11.17
CA PHE A 102 12.68 -2.75 10.60
C PHE A 102 13.65 -2.14 11.63
N ASP A 103 14.85 -2.71 11.67
CA ASP A 103 15.97 -2.25 12.50
C ASP A 103 17.26 -2.42 11.69
N PRO A 104 17.92 -1.32 11.28
CA PRO A 104 19.11 -1.37 10.42
C PRO A 104 20.33 -2.01 11.10
N HIS A 105 20.30 -2.23 12.43
CA HIS A 105 21.41 -2.89 13.14
C HIS A 105 21.39 -4.41 13.03
N VAL A 106 20.24 -5.00 12.69
CA VAL A 106 20.07 -6.46 12.67
C VAL A 106 19.46 -7.00 11.38
N HIS A 107 18.72 -6.17 10.65
CA HIS A 107 18.05 -6.59 9.42
C HIS A 107 18.88 -6.25 8.17
N LYS A 108 18.72 -7.05 7.11
CA LYS A 108 19.27 -6.73 5.79
C LYS A 108 18.52 -5.55 5.17
N TYR A 109 19.22 -4.75 4.40
CA TYR A 109 18.66 -3.65 3.61
C TYR A 109 19.61 -3.25 2.48
N VAL A 110 19.09 -2.49 1.52
CA VAL A 110 19.90 -1.77 0.53
C VAL A 110 20.23 -0.39 1.09
N PRO A 111 21.51 -0.04 1.36
CA PRO A 111 21.89 1.23 1.97
C PRO A 111 21.36 2.45 1.22
N GLU A 112 21.46 2.45 -0.11
CA GLU A 112 20.99 3.53 -0.97
C GLU A 112 19.48 3.75 -0.84
N SER A 113 18.70 2.67 -0.67
CA SER A 113 17.25 2.78 -0.45
C SER A 113 16.94 3.43 0.90
N ILE A 114 17.66 3.05 1.97
CA ILE A 114 17.46 3.65 3.30
C ILE A 114 17.92 5.12 3.33
N ASP A 115 19.05 5.45 2.70
CA ASP A 115 19.55 6.82 2.63
C ASP A 115 18.60 7.71 1.82
N MET A 116 18.05 7.19 0.73
CA MET A 116 17.00 7.84 -0.03
C MET A 116 15.78 8.11 0.86
N LEU A 117 15.25 7.10 1.56
CA LEU A 117 14.07 7.29 2.42
C LEU A 117 14.34 8.30 3.56
N LYS A 118 15.51 8.25 4.19
CA LYS A 118 15.93 9.24 5.20
C LYS A 118 15.98 10.66 4.63
N SER A 119 16.49 10.82 3.40
CA SER A 119 16.50 12.12 2.72
C SER A 119 15.09 12.66 2.43
N ARG A 120 14.07 11.79 2.45
CA ARG A 120 12.65 12.10 2.31
C ARG A 120 11.91 12.12 3.65
N GLY A 121 12.62 12.18 4.77
CA GLY A 121 12.03 12.37 6.09
C GLY A 121 11.67 11.09 6.86
N LEU A 122 12.10 9.91 6.39
CA LEU A 122 12.01 8.68 7.19
C LEU A 122 12.80 8.84 8.49
N ASN A 123 12.12 8.67 9.62
CA ASN A 123 12.73 8.68 10.95
C ASN A 123 12.70 7.27 11.55
N LEU A 124 13.77 6.50 11.33
CA LEU A 124 13.87 5.12 11.82
C LEU A 124 13.77 5.00 13.34
N GLU A 125 14.23 6.01 14.09
CA GLU A 125 14.13 5.99 15.56
C GLU A 125 12.66 6.08 15.99
N PHE A 126 11.90 6.98 15.35
CA PHE A 126 10.46 7.07 15.57
C PHE A 126 9.75 5.75 15.20
N HIS A 127 10.11 5.13 14.07
CA HIS A 127 9.53 3.85 13.68
C HIS A 127 9.77 2.77 14.72
N LYS A 128 10.99 2.67 15.24
CA LYS A 128 11.36 1.67 16.25
C LYS A 128 10.65 1.90 17.58
N GLN A 129 10.54 3.15 18.03
CA GLN A 129 9.97 3.49 19.34
C GLN A 129 8.43 3.56 19.34
N GLU A 130 7.86 4.15 18.29
CA GLU A 130 6.45 4.56 18.23
C GLU A 130 5.68 3.89 17.08
N GLY A 131 6.35 3.20 16.15
CA GLY A 131 5.72 2.51 15.03
C GLY A 131 4.94 1.26 15.47
N ILE A 132 3.95 0.88 14.68
CA ILE A 132 3.08 -0.27 14.94
C ILE A 132 3.79 -1.54 14.49
N HIS A 133 3.71 -2.61 15.26
CA HIS A 133 4.23 -3.90 14.81
C HIS A 133 3.39 -4.40 13.63
N SER A 134 3.99 -4.96 12.57
CA SER A 134 3.24 -5.33 11.35
C SER A 134 2.05 -6.26 11.63
N HIS A 135 2.20 -7.17 12.59
CA HIS A 135 1.11 -8.01 13.06
C HIS A 135 -0.07 -7.23 13.69
N GLU A 136 0.21 -6.20 14.49
CA GLU A 136 -0.84 -5.34 15.07
C GLU A 136 -1.52 -4.52 13.97
N PHE A 137 -0.76 -4.05 12.99
CA PHE A 137 -1.32 -3.40 11.79
C PHE A 137 -2.25 -4.35 11.03
N ALA A 138 -1.85 -5.61 10.84
CA ALA A 138 -2.71 -6.62 10.20
C ALA A 138 -4.01 -6.88 10.99
N GLN A 139 -3.95 -6.92 12.32
CA GLN A 139 -5.15 -7.01 13.16
C GLN A 139 -6.05 -5.79 13.01
N MET A 140 -5.46 -4.60 12.89
CA MET A 140 -6.20 -3.37 12.60
C MET A 140 -6.91 -3.45 11.24
N MET A 141 -6.23 -3.91 10.18
CA MET A 141 -6.87 -4.07 8.86
C MET A 141 -8.10 -4.98 8.91
N VAL A 142 -8.02 -6.07 9.68
CA VAL A 142 -9.16 -6.97 9.92
C VAL A 142 -10.27 -6.24 10.68
N TYR A 143 -9.92 -5.55 11.77
CA TYR A 143 -10.88 -4.80 12.58
C TYR A 143 -11.61 -3.71 11.79
N THR A 144 -10.94 -3.01 10.89
CA THR A 144 -11.54 -1.92 10.10
C THR A 144 -12.39 -2.40 8.94
N GLY A 145 -12.30 -3.68 8.58
CA GLY A 145 -12.96 -4.23 7.40
C GLY A 145 -12.23 -3.91 6.09
N LEU A 146 -10.98 -3.42 6.15
CA LEU A 146 -10.14 -3.22 4.96
C LEU A 146 -9.88 -4.54 4.23
N VAL A 147 -9.78 -5.64 4.98
CA VAL A 147 -9.59 -6.99 4.45
C VAL A 147 -10.70 -7.92 4.90
N GLN A 148 -10.98 -8.93 4.08
CA GLN A 148 -11.88 -10.03 4.37
C GLN A 148 -11.22 -11.04 5.33
N VAL A 149 -12.04 -11.71 6.15
CA VAL A 149 -11.60 -12.83 6.97
C VAL A 149 -12.04 -14.12 6.28
N PRO A 150 -11.13 -14.98 5.79
CA PRO A 150 -11.48 -16.15 4.98
C PRO A 150 -12.42 -17.17 5.65
N SER A 151 -12.57 -17.11 6.98
CA SER A 151 -13.39 -18.03 7.78
C SER A 151 -14.73 -17.45 8.26
N SER A 152 -15.05 -16.18 7.96
CA SER A 152 -16.36 -15.63 8.34
C SER A 152 -17.42 -16.01 7.30
N ASP A 153 -18.46 -16.73 7.73
CA ASP A 153 -19.66 -17.06 6.93
C ASP A 153 -20.49 -15.80 6.54
N THR A 154 -20.03 -14.63 6.97
CA THR A 154 -20.58 -13.33 6.65
C THR A 154 -20.13 -12.91 5.25
N ARG A 155 -20.91 -13.26 4.23
CA ARG A 155 -20.77 -12.63 2.91
C ARG A 155 -20.96 -11.12 3.06
N VAL A 156 -19.87 -10.36 2.92
CA VAL A 156 -19.96 -8.90 2.75
C VAL A 156 -20.80 -8.66 1.50
N GLN A 157 -21.74 -7.71 1.57
CA GLN A 157 -22.55 -7.38 0.40
C GLN A 157 -21.61 -6.90 -0.73
N PRO A 158 -21.81 -7.31 -1.99
CA PRO A 158 -20.87 -7.00 -3.08
C PRO A 158 -20.58 -5.50 -3.28
N ASP A 159 -21.54 -4.64 -2.96
CA ASP A 159 -21.42 -3.18 -3.02
C ASP A 159 -20.53 -2.60 -1.91
N LYS A 160 -20.33 -3.36 -0.82
CA LYS A 160 -19.49 -3.01 0.33
C LYS A 160 -18.09 -3.63 0.27
N GLU A 161 -17.77 -4.45 -0.72
CA GLU A 161 -16.40 -4.96 -0.90
C GLU A 161 -15.41 -3.81 -1.17
N VAL A 162 -14.24 -3.88 -0.53
CA VAL A 162 -13.17 -2.91 -0.74
C VAL A 162 -12.56 -3.10 -2.14
N ARG A 163 -12.33 -1.97 -2.83
CA ARG A 163 -11.65 -1.91 -4.12
C ARG A 163 -10.26 -1.36 -3.88
N TRP A 164 -9.25 -2.17 -4.12
CA TRP A 164 -7.85 -1.81 -3.92
C TRP A 164 -7.25 -1.25 -5.21
N ILE A 165 -6.67 -0.06 -5.11
CA ILE A 165 -5.94 0.62 -6.19
C ILE A 165 -4.47 0.68 -5.79
N THR A 166 -3.59 0.20 -6.66
CA THR A 166 -2.14 0.17 -6.43
C THR A 166 -1.38 0.68 -7.64
N PHE A 167 -0.12 1.02 -7.47
CA PHE A 167 0.79 1.30 -8.59
C PHE A 167 1.97 0.34 -8.51
N HIS A 168 2.02 -0.66 -9.41
CA HIS A 168 3.05 -1.69 -9.39
C HIS A 168 3.10 -2.48 -8.06
N GLY A 169 1.92 -2.78 -7.50
CA GLY A 169 1.74 -3.13 -6.08
C GLY A 169 2.00 -4.59 -5.71
N ALA A 170 2.77 -5.33 -6.51
CA ALA A 170 3.06 -6.74 -6.22
C ALA A 170 3.79 -6.90 -4.87
N TYR A 171 4.81 -6.07 -4.63
CA TYR A 171 5.55 -6.06 -3.37
C TYR A 171 4.68 -5.58 -2.20
N ASP A 172 3.83 -4.57 -2.42
CA ASP A 172 2.91 -4.06 -1.41
C ASP A 172 1.99 -5.16 -0.87
N PHE A 173 1.32 -5.89 -1.78
CA PHE A 173 0.51 -7.05 -1.40
C PHE A 173 1.36 -8.17 -0.77
N GLY A 174 2.59 -8.36 -1.24
CA GLY A 174 3.54 -9.28 -0.62
C GLY A 174 3.74 -8.98 0.86
N TYR A 175 4.11 -7.76 1.21
CA TYR A 175 4.32 -7.37 2.60
C TYR A 175 3.06 -7.45 3.44
N LEU A 176 1.91 -7.03 2.89
CA LEU A 176 0.65 -7.12 3.63
C LEU A 176 0.20 -8.57 3.86
N ILE A 177 0.36 -9.47 2.88
CA ILE A 177 0.09 -10.91 3.06
C ILE A 177 1.05 -11.52 4.08
N LYS A 178 2.34 -11.16 4.05
CA LYS A 178 3.31 -11.59 5.07
C LYS A 178 2.86 -11.15 6.47
N ALA A 179 2.42 -9.90 6.63
CA ALA A 179 1.90 -9.38 7.89
C ALA A 179 0.61 -10.08 8.36
N LEU A 180 -0.36 -10.28 7.45
CA LEU A 180 -1.64 -10.93 7.72
C LEU A 180 -1.50 -12.41 8.10
N THR A 181 -0.63 -13.14 7.41
CA THR A 181 -0.44 -14.58 7.61
C THR A 181 0.61 -14.92 8.67
N ARG A 182 1.49 -13.95 9.00
CA ARG A 182 2.65 -14.12 9.87
C ARG A 182 3.59 -15.25 9.44
N ARG A 183 3.66 -15.49 8.14
CA ARG A 183 4.46 -16.54 7.52
C ARG A 183 5.20 -15.98 6.32
N ASN A 184 6.26 -16.66 5.94
CA ASN A 184 6.83 -16.49 4.61
C ASN A 184 5.75 -16.71 3.55
N LEU A 185 5.87 -16.01 2.44
CA LEU A 185 4.92 -16.13 1.34
C LEU A 185 4.91 -17.57 0.79
N PRO A 186 3.81 -18.00 0.15
CA PRO A 186 3.73 -19.35 -0.42
C PRO A 186 4.80 -19.63 -1.48
N GLU A 187 5.19 -20.90 -1.64
CA GLU A 187 6.16 -21.25 -2.71
C GLU A 187 5.60 -21.07 -4.12
N LYS A 188 4.30 -21.27 -4.29
CA LYS A 188 3.64 -21.19 -5.61
C LYS A 188 2.88 -19.87 -5.75
N LEU A 189 3.09 -19.20 -6.89
CA LEU A 189 2.36 -17.98 -7.28
C LEU A 189 0.84 -18.16 -7.17
N GLN A 190 0.31 -19.31 -7.58
CA GLN A 190 -1.12 -19.59 -7.47
C GLN A 190 -1.63 -19.43 -6.03
N ASN A 191 -0.97 -20.07 -5.07
CA ASN A 191 -1.36 -20.02 -3.65
C ASN A 191 -1.27 -18.59 -3.11
N PHE A 192 -0.25 -17.82 -3.54
CA PHE A 192 -0.17 -16.40 -3.19
C PHE A 192 -1.35 -15.59 -3.76
N THR A 193 -1.69 -15.78 -5.04
CA THR A 193 -2.84 -15.10 -5.63
C THR A 193 -4.16 -15.50 -4.98
N GLU A 194 -4.30 -16.74 -4.50
CA GLU A 194 -5.46 -17.19 -3.72
C GLU A 194 -5.52 -16.47 -2.37
N LEU A 195 -4.39 -16.31 -1.67
CA LEU A 195 -4.32 -15.51 -0.45
C LEU A 195 -4.71 -14.06 -0.69
N VAL A 196 -4.14 -13.41 -1.72
CA VAL A 196 -4.50 -12.03 -2.10
C VAL A 196 -6.00 -11.92 -2.35
N ARG A 197 -6.60 -12.82 -3.14
CA ARG A 197 -8.06 -12.82 -3.36
C ARG A 197 -8.86 -13.03 -2.08
N SER A 198 -8.38 -13.89 -1.17
CA SER A 198 -9.10 -14.22 0.06
C SER A 198 -9.12 -13.10 1.09
N TYR A 199 -8.08 -12.26 1.13
CA TYR A 199 -7.99 -11.13 2.06
C TYR A 199 -8.43 -9.82 1.41
N PHE A 200 -8.06 -9.56 0.16
CA PHE A 200 -8.27 -8.27 -0.51
C PHE A 200 -9.47 -8.28 -1.46
N GLY A 201 -10.16 -9.42 -1.59
CA GLY A 201 -11.30 -9.57 -2.48
C GLY A 201 -10.92 -9.64 -3.96
N ARG A 202 -11.90 -9.42 -4.83
CA ARG A 202 -11.73 -9.56 -6.30
C ARG A 202 -11.40 -8.24 -7.00
N HIS A 203 -11.60 -7.11 -6.33
CA HIS A 203 -11.49 -5.79 -6.88
C HIS A 203 -10.11 -5.19 -6.61
N VAL A 204 -9.09 -5.72 -7.29
CA VAL A 204 -7.71 -5.22 -7.21
C VAL A 204 -7.32 -4.68 -8.58
N TYR A 205 -6.89 -3.41 -8.61
CA TYR A 205 -6.55 -2.69 -9.83
C TYR A 205 -5.14 -2.12 -9.71
N ASP A 206 -4.27 -2.48 -10.64
CA ASP A 206 -2.91 -1.95 -10.70
C ASP A 206 -2.80 -0.92 -11.82
N ILE A 207 -2.63 0.34 -11.45
CA ILE A 207 -2.53 1.49 -12.37
C ILE A 207 -1.35 1.32 -13.34
N LYS A 208 -0.23 0.71 -12.92
CA LYS A 208 0.93 0.46 -13.79
C LYS A 208 0.64 -0.58 -14.87
N ILE A 209 -0.27 -1.51 -14.60
CA ILE A 209 -0.76 -2.47 -15.61
C ILE A 209 -1.78 -1.79 -16.51
N ILE A 210 -2.76 -1.10 -15.92
CA ILE A 210 -3.84 -0.40 -16.65
C ILE A 210 -3.26 0.64 -17.61
N SER A 211 -2.27 1.42 -17.19
CA SER A 211 -1.66 2.48 -18.00
C SER A 211 -1.08 1.97 -19.32
N ARG A 212 -0.67 0.69 -19.40
CA ARG A 212 -0.15 0.06 -20.62
C ARG A 212 -1.22 -0.07 -21.72
N TYR A 213 -2.48 0.05 -21.36
CA TYR A 213 -3.64 0.01 -22.25
C TYR A 213 -4.27 1.39 -22.46
N CYS A 214 -3.69 2.44 -21.87
CA CYS A 214 -4.13 3.82 -21.99
C CYS A 214 -3.15 4.62 -22.85
N TYR A 215 -3.64 5.67 -23.51
CA TYR A 215 -2.85 6.55 -24.36
C TYR A 215 -2.88 7.97 -23.83
N ASP A 216 -1.73 8.63 -23.89
CA ASP A 216 -1.59 10.07 -23.70
C ASP A 216 -2.27 10.78 -24.89
N GLU A 217 -3.29 11.58 -24.61
CA GLU A 217 -4.06 12.25 -25.66
C GLU A 217 -3.23 13.24 -26.49
N ALA A 218 -2.23 13.88 -25.87
CA ALA A 218 -1.40 14.87 -26.53
C ALA A 218 -0.36 14.24 -27.46
N THR A 219 0.21 13.09 -27.07
CA THR A 219 1.28 12.44 -27.83
C THR A 219 0.84 11.21 -28.62
N GLY A 220 -0.36 10.67 -28.36
CA GLY A 220 -0.86 9.43 -28.93
C GLY A 220 -0.08 8.18 -28.51
N LYS A 221 0.81 8.29 -27.52
CA LYS A 221 1.67 7.19 -27.05
C LYS A 221 1.09 6.54 -25.80
N ILE A 222 1.42 5.27 -25.58
CA ILE A 222 1.03 4.54 -24.37
C ILE A 222 1.51 5.28 -23.12
N LEU A 223 0.66 5.34 -22.09
CA LEU A 223 1.02 5.89 -20.78
C LEU A 223 2.02 4.96 -20.09
N CYS A 224 3.30 5.32 -20.18
CA CYS A 224 4.41 4.65 -19.51
C CYS A 224 5.19 5.65 -18.64
N GLY A 225 5.86 5.15 -17.61
CA GLY A 225 6.65 5.96 -16.69
C GLY A 225 6.50 5.56 -15.22
N GLY A 226 7.20 6.25 -14.32
CA GLY A 226 6.95 6.17 -12.88
C GLY A 226 5.58 6.74 -12.49
N LEU A 227 5.21 6.64 -11.20
CA LEU A 227 3.92 7.13 -10.68
C LEU A 227 3.71 8.61 -11.01
N ASP A 228 4.65 9.48 -10.61
CA ASP A 228 4.58 10.92 -10.90
C ASP A 228 4.59 11.25 -12.41
N GLU A 229 5.29 10.46 -13.23
CA GLU A 229 5.31 10.69 -14.69
C GLU A 229 3.95 10.38 -15.31
N ILE A 230 3.29 9.31 -14.86
CA ILE A 230 1.94 8.96 -15.31
C ILE A 230 0.93 9.98 -14.79
N ALA A 231 1.01 10.37 -13.52
CA ALA A 231 0.18 11.43 -12.94
C ALA A 231 0.28 12.74 -13.76
N SER A 232 1.51 13.18 -14.06
CA SER A 232 1.74 14.38 -14.86
C SER A 232 1.14 14.29 -16.26
N LYS A 233 1.19 13.12 -16.92
CA LYS A 233 0.58 12.91 -18.25
C LYS A 233 -0.94 12.89 -18.21
N LEU A 234 -1.53 12.51 -17.07
CA LEU A 234 -2.97 12.56 -16.82
C LEU A 234 -3.44 13.96 -16.36
N GLY A 235 -2.54 14.95 -16.32
CA GLY A 235 -2.87 16.31 -15.89
C GLY A 235 -3.02 16.46 -14.37
N THR A 236 -2.59 15.45 -13.60
CA THR A 236 -2.54 15.51 -12.13
C THR A 236 -1.10 15.67 -11.65
N CYS A 237 -0.91 15.98 -10.37
CA CYS A 237 0.42 16.07 -9.78
C CYS A 237 0.36 15.74 -8.29
N ARG A 238 1.54 15.52 -7.69
CA ARG A 238 1.65 15.41 -6.24
C ARG A 238 1.33 16.75 -5.59
N ILE A 239 0.28 16.77 -4.79
CA ILE A 239 -0.25 17.98 -4.15
C ILE A 239 0.18 18.14 -2.69
N LEU A 240 0.62 17.06 -2.03
CA LEU A 240 1.06 17.07 -0.64
C LEU A 240 2.05 15.93 -0.38
N GLY A 241 3.06 16.19 0.46
CA GLY A 241 4.09 15.22 0.83
C GLY A 241 5.20 15.09 -0.22
N ASP A 242 6.19 14.26 0.08
CA ASP A 242 7.32 13.99 -0.82
C ASP A 242 7.14 12.66 -1.57
N ARG A 243 7.95 12.43 -2.60
CA ARG A 243 8.11 11.09 -3.20
C ARG A 243 8.76 10.16 -2.20
N HIS A 244 8.40 8.87 -2.27
CA HIS A 244 8.90 7.85 -1.37
C HIS A 244 8.48 8.07 0.09
N GLN A 245 7.21 8.46 0.23
CA GLN A 245 6.47 8.54 1.47
C GLN A 245 5.13 7.89 1.19
N ALA A 246 4.90 6.71 1.77
CA ALA A 246 3.77 5.86 1.40
C ALA A 246 2.43 6.62 1.43
N GLY A 247 2.20 7.51 2.41
CA GLY A 247 0.96 8.30 2.46
C GLY A 247 0.81 9.21 1.23
N SER A 248 1.85 9.97 0.92
CA SER A 248 1.94 10.85 -0.24
C SER A 248 1.78 10.07 -1.55
N ASP A 249 2.44 8.93 -1.69
CA ASP A 249 2.37 8.07 -2.87
C ASP A 249 0.98 7.42 -3.04
N SER A 250 0.34 6.98 -1.96
CA SER A 250 -1.04 6.48 -2.00
C SER A 250 -2.04 7.53 -2.48
N LEU A 251 -1.79 8.82 -2.17
CA LEU A 251 -2.63 9.94 -2.61
C LEU A 251 -2.44 10.25 -4.11
N VAL A 252 -1.24 10.03 -4.66
CA VAL A 252 -0.99 10.16 -6.10
C VAL A 252 -1.53 8.95 -6.88
N THR A 253 -1.57 7.77 -6.25
CA THR A 253 -2.16 6.55 -6.83
C THR A 253 -3.69 6.62 -6.92
N PHE A 254 -4.34 7.40 -6.05
CA PHE A 254 -5.78 7.72 -6.12
C PHE A 254 -6.11 8.55 -7.35
#